data_AF-A0A2T0S8R0-F1
#
_entry.id   AF-A0A2T0S8R0-F1
#
_cell.length_a   1.000
_cell.length_b   1.000
_cell.length_c   1.000
_cell.angle_alpha   90.00
_cell.angle_beta   90.00
_cell.angle_gamma   90.00
#
_symmetry.space_group_name_H-M   'P 1'
#
loop_
_entity.id
_entity.type
_entity.pdbx_description
1 polymer ?
#
loop_
_entity_poly.entity_id
_entity_poly.type
_entity_poly.pdbx_seq_one_letter_code
_entity_poly.pdbx_strand_id
1 'polypeptide(L)'
;MSAYSEENADLLPIDDDGNFLAHSMLMIDSHHGQYIPQLFAKTYATFIDEDSKDTHFDENMASLLAGPDDEWYWDAWDSFLNQLRLTMPKGKDEVKITLHHDEDLWGVPMTVE
;
A
#
# COMPACT_ATOMS: atom_id res chain seq x y z
N MET A 1 4.64 37.39 -22.83
CA MET A 1 5.85 36.75 -22.28
C MET A 1 5.42 35.99 -21.03
N SER A 2 5.10 34.70 -21.20
CA SER A 2 4.81 33.82 -20.06
C SER A 2 6.12 33.14 -19.71
N ALA A 3 6.71 33.52 -18.57
CA ALA A 3 7.88 32.83 -18.04
C ALA A 3 7.39 31.53 -17.37
N TYR A 4 7.20 30.49 -18.16
CA TYR A 4 7.30 29.13 -17.67
C TYR A 4 8.80 28.85 -17.52
N SER A 5 9.36 29.20 -16.35
CA SER A 5 10.74 28.87 -16.01
C SER A 5 10.83 27.40 -15.57
N GLU A 6 11.84 26.73 -16.11
CA GLU A 6 12.10 25.30 -16.13
C GLU A 6 12.63 24.73 -14.78
N GLU A 7 11.96 24.99 -13.65
CA GLU A 7 12.47 24.56 -12.33
C GLU A 7 11.47 23.74 -11.48
N ASN A 8 10.40 23.22 -12.09
CA ASN A 8 9.43 22.34 -11.41
C ASN A 8 9.83 20.85 -11.52
N ALA A 9 11.04 20.52 -11.07
CA ALA A 9 11.40 19.13 -10.83
C ALA A 9 11.16 18.80 -9.36
N ASP A 10 10.02 18.17 -9.08
CA ASP A 10 9.83 17.21 -7.98
C ASP A 10 9.96 17.71 -6.53
N LEU A 11 9.65 18.97 -6.23
CA LEU A 11 9.48 19.38 -4.83
C LEU A 11 8.11 18.93 -4.33
N LEU A 12 8.06 17.73 -3.74
CA LEU A 12 6.92 17.26 -2.97
C LEU A 12 6.57 18.32 -1.91
N PRO A 13 5.30 18.74 -1.79
CA PRO A 13 4.93 19.74 -0.81
C PRO A 13 5.24 19.21 0.60
N ILE A 14 5.62 20.10 1.51
CA ILE A 14 6.05 19.79 2.87
C ILE A 14 4.94 20.23 3.84
N ASP A 15 4.61 19.44 4.86
CA ASP A 15 3.66 19.86 5.91
C ASP A 15 4.25 20.95 6.82
N ASP A 16 3.43 21.51 7.72
CA ASP A 16 3.84 22.58 8.66
C ASP A 16 4.96 22.11 9.62
N ASP A 17 5.11 20.79 9.79
CA ASP A 17 6.13 20.14 10.62
C ASP A 17 7.42 19.81 9.85
N GLY A 18 7.52 20.17 8.57
CA GLY A 18 8.73 19.98 7.77
C GLY A 18 8.88 18.58 7.18
N ASN A 19 7.85 17.73 7.25
CA ASN A 19 7.90 16.42 6.59
C ASN A 19 7.48 16.55 5.13
N PHE A 20 8.19 15.83 4.24
CA PHE A 20 7.66 15.60 2.90
C PHE A 20 6.25 15.04 3.04
N LEU A 21 5.28 15.64 2.35
CA LEU A 21 3.96 15.04 2.17
C LEU A 21 4.17 13.79 1.30
N ALA A 22 4.60 12.73 1.97
CA ALA A 22 4.47 11.34 1.60
C ALA A 22 2.98 11.11 1.34
N HIS A 23 2.51 11.52 0.16
CA HIS A 23 1.12 11.36 -0.21
C HIS A 23 0.81 9.88 -0.18
N SER A 24 -0.04 9.48 0.75
CA SER A 24 -0.62 8.14 0.78
C SER A 24 -1.25 7.89 -0.59
N MET A 25 -0.90 6.76 -1.21
CA MET A 25 -1.43 6.37 -2.50
C MET A 25 -2.74 5.63 -2.28
N LEU A 26 -3.84 6.10 -2.87
CA LEU A 26 -5.07 5.32 -2.90
C LEU A 26 -4.83 4.05 -3.73
N MET A 27 -4.99 2.89 -3.10
CA MET A 27 -4.80 1.58 -3.73
C MET A 27 -6.13 0.96 -4.14
N ILE A 28 -7.08 0.91 -3.20
CA ILE A 28 -8.42 0.34 -3.44
C ILE A 28 -9.44 1.23 -2.74
N ASP A 29 -10.48 1.61 -3.46
CA ASP A 29 -11.54 2.46 -2.95
C ASP A 29 -12.63 1.65 -2.21
N SER A 30 -13.28 2.33 -1.26
CA SER A 30 -14.28 1.87 -0.31
C SER A 30 -15.56 1.33 -0.94
N HIS A 31 -15.84 1.62 -2.22
CA HIS A 31 -16.97 1.02 -2.94
C HIS A 31 -16.85 -0.52 -3.04
N HIS A 32 -15.65 -1.08 -2.82
CA HIS A 32 -15.42 -2.52 -2.73
C HIS A 32 -15.75 -3.13 -1.36
N GLY A 33 -15.90 -2.31 -0.32
CA GLY A 33 -16.29 -2.70 1.04
C GLY A 33 -15.50 -3.90 1.57
N GLN A 34 -16.22 -4.93 2.03
CA GLN A 34 -15.60 -6.13 2.59
C GLN A 34 -14.70 -6.93 1.63
N TYR A 35 -14.73 -6.64 0.32
CA TYR A 35 -13.91 -7.33 -0.67
C TYR A 35 -12.55 -6.65 -0.93
N ILE A 36 -12.25 -5.53 -0.26
CA ILE A 36 -10.95 -4.85 -0.36
C ILE A 36 -9.77 -5.82 -0.14
N PRO A 37 -9.73 -6.65 0.93
CA PRO A 37 -8.61 -7.59 1.15
C PRO A 37 -8.46 -8.61 0.03
N GLN A 38 -9.57 -9.08 -0.54
CA GLN A 38 -9.54 -10.04 -1.65
C GLN A 38 -9.04 -9.38 -2.93
N LEU A 39 -9.48 -8.15 -3.21
CA LEU A 39 -9.01 -7.39 -4.37
C LEU A 39 -7.54 -7.01 -4.23
N PHE A 40 -7.08 -6.74 -3.00
CA PHE A 40 -5.68 -6.53 -2.68
C PHE A 40 -4.84 -7.76 -3.05
N ALA A 41 -5.21 -8.93 -2.54
CA ALA A 41 -4.53 -10.19 -2.82
C ALA A 41 -4.44 -10.48 -4.34
N LYS A 42 -5.51 -10.19 -5.09
CA LYS A 42 -5.54 -10.40 -6.55
C LYS A 42 -4.68 -9.40 -7.33
N THR A 43 -4.59 -8.17 -6.86
CA THR A 43 -3.97 -7.05 -7.62
C THR A 43 -2.50 -6.86 -7.28
N TYR A 44 -2.14 -7.00 -6.00
CA TYR A 44 -0.85 -6.54 -5.48
C TYR A 44 0.10 -7.66 -5.04
N ALA A 45 -0.27 -8.94 -5.19
CA ALA A 45 0.55 -10.06 -4.75
C ALA A 45 1.99 -10.04 -5.31
N THR A 46 2.18 -9.55 -6.54
CA THR A 46 3.51 -9.49 -7.19
C THR A 46 4.41 -8.38 -6.65
N PHE A 47 3.86 -7.42 -5.91
CA PHE A 47 4.62 -6.30 -5.34
C PHE A 47 5.00 -6.56 -3.88
N ILE A 48 4.64 -7.72 -3.32
CA ILE A 48 4.92 -8.04 -1.93
C ILE A 48 6.42 -8.21 -1.74
N ASP A 49 6.96 -7.47 -0.76
CA ASP A 49 8.34 -7.61 -0.32
C ASP A 49 8.52 -8.98 0.34
N GLU A 50 9.39 -9.82 -0.22
CA GLU A 50 9.67 -11.18 0.28
C GLU A 50 10.11 -11.15 1.75
N ASP A 51 10.85 -10.10 2.17
CA ASP A 51 11.32 -9.93 3.55
C ASP A 51 10.19 -9.56 4.54
N SER A 52 8.98 -9.27 4.05
CA SER A 52 7.81 -8.97 4.87
C SER A 52 6.87 -10.17 5.07
N LYS A 53 7.13 -11.29 4.40
CA LYS A 53 6.33 -12.51 4.52
C LYS A 53 6.62 -13.21 5.84
N ASP A 54 5.58 -13.49 6.61
CA ASP A 54 5.68 -14.31 7.81
C ASP A 54 5.51 -15.80 7.48
N THR A 55 5.51 -16.65 8.51
CA THR A 55 5.35 -18.11 8.34
C THR A 55 3.96 -18.53 7.90
N HIS A 56 2.95 -17.67 8.04
CA HIS A 56 1.55 -17.93 7.70
C HIS A 56 1.13 -17.24 6.39
N PHE A 57 2.06 -16.61 5.69
CA PHE A 57 1.78 -15.78 4.53
C PHE A 57 0.93 -16.49 3.46
N ASP A 58 1.28 -17.73 3.10
CA ASP A 58 0.55 -18.49 2.08
C ASP A 58 -0.88 -18.86 2.53
N GLU A 59 -1.06 -19.17 3.82
CA GLU A 59 -2.36 -19.47 4.43
C GLU A 59 -3.23 -18.21 4.46
N ASN A 60 -2.67 -17.09 4.92
CA ASN A 60 -3.32 -15.79 4.92
C ASN A 60 -3.73 -15.36 3.51
N MET A 61 -2.83 -15.52 2.52
CA MET A 61 -3.11 -15.23 1.12
C MET A 61 -4.26 -16.09 0.59
N ALA A 62 -4.29 -17.39 0.92
CA ALA A 62 -5.36 -18.29 0.52
C ALA A 62 -6.72 -17.87 1.11
N SER A 63 -6.75 -17.51 2.40
CA SER A 63 -7.95 -16.99 3.06
C SER A 63 -8.45 -15.70 2.42
N LEU A 64 -7.57 -14.73 2.13
CA LEU A 64 -7.96 -13.51 1.42
C LEU A 64 -8.53 -13.79 0.03
N LEU A 65 -7.99 -14.78 -0.69
CA LEU A 65 -8.51 -15.17 -2.00
C LEU A 65 -9.85 -15.90 -1.91
N ALA A 66 -10.10 -16.67 -0.84
CA ALA A 66 -11.38 -17.34 -0.59
C ALA A 66 -12.52 -16.34 -0.37
N GLY A 67 -12.24 -15.19 0.26
CA GLY A 67 -13.19 -14.09 0.44
C GLY A 67 -13.79 -14.02 1.84
N PRO A 68 -14.73 -13.08 2.09
CA PRO A 68 -15.19 -12.71 3.43
C PRO A 68 -15.97 -13.78 4.20
N ASP A 69 -16.39 -14.85 3.53
CA ASP A 69 -17.03 -15.99 4.16
C ASP A 69 -16.02 -17.00 4.76
N ASP A 70 -14.72 -16.84 4.49
CA ASP A 70 -13.65 -17.65 5.09
C ASP A 70 -13.42 -17.26 6.55
N GLU A 71 -13.23 -18.26 7.43
CA GLU A 71 -13.16 -18.04 8.88
C GLU A 71 -11.95 -17.21 9.30
N TRP A 72 -10.87 -17.23 8.53
CA TRP A 72 -9.62 -16.51 8.80
C TRP A 72 -9.47 -15.25 7.97
N TYR A 73 -10.49 -14.86 7.18
CA TYR A 73 -10.40 -13.76 6.24
C TYR A 73 -9.94 -12.44 6.89
N TRP A 74 -10.54 -12.09 8.02
CA TRP A 74 -10.27 -10.82 8.69
C TRP A 74 -8.97 -10.85 9.50
N ASP A 75 -8.63 -11.98 10.11
CA ASP A 75 -7.35 -12.17 10.81
C ASP A 75 -6.17 -12.14 9.84
N ALA A 76 -6.31 -12.78 8.68
CA ALA A 76 -5.32 -12.73 7.60
C ALA A 76 -5.11 -11.29 7.10
N TRP A 77 -6.20 -10.53 6.98
CA TRP A 77 -6.12 -9.13 6.57
C TRP A 77 -5.43 -8.25 7.62
N ASP A 78 -5.74 -8.44 8.90
CA ASP A 78 -5.08 -7.72 9.99
C ASP A 78 -3.57 -8.00 10.03
N SER A 79 -3.15 -9.25 9.86
CA SER A 79 -1.73 -9.61 9.72
C SER A 79 -1.08 -8.84 8.57
N PHE A 80 -1.75 -8.75 7.42
CA PHE A 80 -1.23 -8.04 6.25
C PHE A 80 -1.10 -6.53 6.52
N LEU A 81 -2.07 -5.90 7.17
CA LEU A 81 -1.99 -4.48 7.53
C LEU A 81 -0.82 -4.17 8.47
N ASN A 82 -0.51 -5.07 9.40
CA ASN A 82 0.51 -4.84 10.42
C ASN A 82 1.94 -5.13 9.96
N GLN A 83 2.13 -6.06 9.02
CA GLN A 83 3.46 -6.60 8.72
C GLN A 83 3.86 -6.48 7.25
N LEU A 84 2.88 -6.51 6.34
CA LEU A 84 3.16 -6.61 4.93
C LEU A 84 3.71 -5.29 4.38
N ARG A 85 4.75 -5.40 3.58
CA ARG A 85 5.35 -4.29 2.84
C ARG A 85 5.27 -4.59 1.37
N LEU A 86 5.03 -3.55 0.58
CA LEU A 86 5.07 -3.64 -0.87
C LEU A 86 6.27 -2.85 -1.41
N THR A 87 6.95 -3.44 -2.37
CA THR A 87 7.98 -2.76 -3.17
C THR A 87 7.36 -2.40 -4.51
N MET A 88 7.03 -1.12 -4.67
CA MET A 88 6.45 -0.60 -5.91
C MET A 88 7.49 0.13 -6.76
N PRO A 89 7.43 0.01 -8.09
CA PRO A 89 8.29 0.78 -8.96
C PRO A 89 7.89 2.27 -8.95
N LYS A 90 8.85 3.15 -8.69
CA LYS A 90 8.74 4.61 -8.81
C LYS A 90 9.73 5.11 -9.87
N GLY A 91 9.35 4.97 -11.14
CA GLY A 91 10.20 5.37 -12.26
C GLY A 91 11.41 4.44 -12.41
N LYS A 92 12.62 4.91 -12.07
CA LYS A 92 13.85 4.09 -12.07
C LYS A 92 14.19 3.51 -10.70
N ASP A 93 13.51 3.99 -9.65
CA ASP A 93 13.75 3.63 -8.27
C ASP A 93 12.60 2.77 -7.76
N GLU A 94 12.78 2.14 -6.60
CA GLU A 94 11.75 1.36 -5.92
C GLU A 94 11.36 2.09 -4.63
N VAL A 95 10.06 2.10 -4.32
CA VAL A 95 9.54 2.65 -3.07
C VAL A 95 8.91 1.54 -2.24
N LYS A 96 9.32 1.45 -0.97
CA LYS A 96 8.67 0.57 -0.01
C LYS A 96 7.47 1.28 0.60
N ILE A 97 6.32 0.61 0.61
CA ILE A 97 5.09 1.15 1.18
C ILE A 97 4.49 0.14 2.17
N THR A 98 3.83 0.65 3.20
CA THR A 98 2.98 -0.12 4.12
C THR A 98 1.51 0.13 3.81
N LEU A 99 0.63 -0.71 4.35
CA LEU A 99 -0.80 -0.60 4.15
C LEU A 99 -1.47 0.16 5.30
N HIS A 100 -2.46 0.96 4.96
CA HIS A 100 -3.35 1.62 5.91
C HIS A 100 -4.78 1.53 5.39
N HIS A 101 -5.70 1.00 6.19
CA HIS A 101 -7.10 0.83 5.77
C HIS A 101 -8.00 1.68 6.68
N ASP A 102 -8.63 2.69 6.08
CA ASP A 102 -9.65 3.55 6.70
C ASP A 102 -10.71 3.85 5.64
N GLU A 103 -11.77 3.02 5.62
CA GLU A 103 -12.78 2.89 4.56
C GLU A 103 -12.22 2.49 3.18
N ASP A 104 -11.25 3.24 2.68
CA ASP A 104 -10.39 2.94 1.54
C ASP A 104 -9.08 2.25 2.01
N LEU A 105 -8.41 1.58 1.08
CA LEU A 105 -7.05 1.08 1.26
C LEU A 105 -6.04 2.06 0.69
N TRP A 106 -5.13 2.50 1.56
CA TRP A 106 -4.04 3.41 1.28
C TRP A 106 -2.69 2.72 1.39
N GLY A 107 -1.78 3.06 0.49
CA GLY A 107 -0.37 2.74 0.54
C GLY A 107 0.41 3.92 1.12
N VAL A 108 1.05 3.75 2.26
CA VAL A 108 1.83 4.80 2.93
C VAL A 108 3.31 4.55 2.65
N PRO A 109 4.03 5.48 1.98
CA PRO A 109 5.44 5.26 1.71
C PRO A 109 6.25 5.32 3.00
N MET A 110 7.17 4.37 3.14
CA MET A 110 8.10 4.34 4.26
C MET A 110 9.20 5.37 4.02
N THR A 111 9.43 6.24 5.00
CA THR A 111 10.59 7.14 4.97
C THR A 111 11.84 6.29 5.07
N VAL A 112 12.69 6.32 4.05
CA VAL A 112 14.04 5.75 4.12
C VAL A 112 14.93 6.76 4.84
N GLU A 113 15.41 6.41 6.04
CA GLU A 113 16.41 7.19 6.78
C GLU A 113 17.80 7.10 6.15
#